data_AF-A0A2M8KPP1-F1
#
_entry.id   AF-A0A2M8KPP1-F1
#
_cell.length_a   1.000
_cell.length_b   1.000
_cell.length_c   1.000
_cell.angle_alpha   90.00
_cell.angle_beta   90.00
_cell.angle_gamma   90.00
#
_symmetry.space_group_name_H-M   'P 1'
#
loop_
_entity.id
_entity.type
_entity.pdbx_description
1 polymer ?
#
loop_
_entity_poly.entity_id
_entity_poly.type
_entity_poly.pdbx_seq_one_letter_code
_entity_poly.pdbx_strand_id
1 'polypeptide(L)' 'ILKNVTIGEHAVVAANSVVTKDVPAFSIVAGNPAHVLKKYDLKTQQWVKI' A
#
# COMPACT_ATOMS: atom_id res chain seq x y z
N ILE A 1 2.96 -2.51 -11.31
CA ILE A 1 3.84 -3.08 -10.26
C ILE A 1 5.09 -3.62 -10.96
N LEU A 2 6.29 -3.28 -10.49
CA LEU A 2 7.54 -3.76 -11.10
C LEU A 2 7.89 -5.20 -10.65
N LYS A 3 8.79 -5.86 -11.38
CA LYS A 3 9.29 -7.21 -11.05
C LYS A 3 10.04 -7.18 -9.71
N ASN A 4 9.99 -8.30 -8.99
CA ASN A 4 10.71 -8.51 -7.72
C ASN A 4 10.22 -7.62 -6.57
N VAL A 5 8.92 -7.27 -6.60
CA VAL A 5 8.23 -6.55 -5.53
C VAL A 5 7.24 -7.50 -4.86
N THR A 6 7.23 -7.51 -3.54
CA THR A 6 6.27 -8.25 -2.72
C THR A 6 5.12 -7.34 -2.31
N ILE A 7 3.89 -7.79 -2.51
CA ILE A 7 2.69 -7.12 -2.02
C ILE A 7 2.19 -7.87 -0.79
N GLY A 8 2.22 -7.21 0.36
CA GLY A 8 1.74 -7.78 1.61
C GLY A 8 0.23 -8.06 1.60
N GLU A 9 -0.19 -8.95 2.48
CA GLU A 9 -1.60 -9.33 2.64
C GLU A 9 -2.48 -8.11 2.97
N HIS A 10 -3.71 -8.07 2.43
CA HIS A 10 -4.65 -6.98 2.62
C HIS A 10 -4.12 -5.58 2.21
N ALA A 11 -3.04 -5.51 1.43
CA ALA A 11 -2.58 -4.26 0.86
C ALA A 11 -3.48 -3.81 -0.30
N VAL A 12 -3.66 -2.49 -0.44
CA VAL A 12 -4.44 -1.87 -1.51
C VAL A 12 -3.51 -1.01 -2.36
N VAL A 13 -3.49 -1.27 -3.67
CA VAL A 13 -2.75 -0.45 -4.64
C VAL A 13 -3.74 0.41 -5.41
N ALA A 14 -3.63 1.73 -5.31
CA ALA A 14 -4.52 2.64 -6.02
C ALA A 14 -4.35 2.55 -7.54
N ALA A 15 -5.39 2.88 -8.29
CA ALA A 15 -5.36 2.91 -9.75
C ALA A 15 -4.21 3.82 -10.26
N ASN A 16 -3.60 3.42 -11.39
CA ASN A 16 -2.50 4.14 -12.03
C ASN A 16 -1.23 4.31 -11.16
N SER A 17 -0.99 3.39 -10.21
CA SER A 17 0.20 3.44 -9.36
C SER A 17 1.37 2.61 -9.92
N VAL A 18 2.58 3.16 -9.83
CA VAL A 18 3.82 2.47 -10.19
C VAL A 18 4.56 2.07 -8.93
N VAL A 19 4.35 0.83 -8.52
CA VAL A 19 4.99 0.25 -7.34
C VAL A 19 6.42 -0.18 -7.69
N THR A 20 7.40 0.48 -7.07
CA THR A 20 8.84 0.23 -7.27
C THR A 20 9.53 -0.42 -6.06
N LYS A 21 8.83 -0.57 -4.93
CA LYS A 21 9.33 -1.13 -3.67
C LYS A 21 8.25 -2.01 -3.03
N ASP A 22 8.65 -2.91 -2.14
CA ASP A 22 7.75 -3.78 -1.39
C ASP A 22 6.66 -2.99 -0.67
N VAL A 23 5.44 -3.53 -0.69
CA VAL A 23 4.26 -2.94 -0.08
C VAL A 23 3.95 -3.69 1.22
N PRO A 24 3.99 -3.04 2.39
CA PRO A 24 3.65 -3.68 3.65
C PRO A 24 2.23 -4.23 3.66
N ALA A 25 2.00 -5.32 4.42
CA ALA A 25 0.64 -5.81 4.67
C ALA A 25 -0.21 -4.70 5.32
N PHE A 26 -1.52 -4.72 5.06
CA PHE A 26 -2.48 -3.78 5.64
C PHE A 26 -2.17 -2.30 5.33
N SER A 27 -1.62 -2.01 4.15
CA SER A 27 -1.26 -0.65 3.73
C SER A 27 -1.93 -0.26 2.41
N ILE A 28 -2.21 1.03 2.23
CA ILE A 28 -2.67 1.59 0.96
C ILE A 28 -1.53 2.37 0.34
N VAL A 29 -1.15 2.02 -0.88
CA VAL A 29 -0.15 2.76 -1.67
C VAL A 29 -0.76 3.43 -2.89
N ALA A 30 -0.26 4.61 -3.26
CA ALA A 30 -0.66 5.30 -4.49
C ALA A 30 0.47 6.15 -5.08
N GLY A 31 0.37 6.42 -6.38
CA GLY A 31 1.24 7.35 -7.11
C GLY A 31 2.27 6.68 -8.01
N ASN A 32 3.06 7.49 -8.71
CA ASN A 32 4.16 7.05 -9.58
C ASN A 32 5.40 7.91 -9.31
N PRO A 33 6.37 7.46 -8.49
CA PRO A 33 6.41 6.16 -7.79
C PRO A 33 5.38 6.05 -6.65
N ALA A 34 4.96 4.84 -6.32
CA ALA A 34 3.93 4.60 -5.31
C ALA A 34 4.47 4.82 -3.88
N HIS A 35 3.72 5.56 -3.06
CA HIS A 35 4.01 5.82 -1.66
C HIS A 35 2.88 5.33 -0.76
N VAL A 36 3.19 4.93 0.47
CA VAL A 36 2.18 4.54 1.46
C VAL A 36 1.41 5.78 1.92
N LEU A 37 0.09 5.74 1.76
CA LEU A 37 -0.82 6.81 2.14
C LEU A 37 -1.58 6.52 3.44
N LYS A 38 -2.01 5.28 3.62
CA LYS A 38 -2.81 4.86 4.76
C LYS A 38 -2.35 3.51 5.28
N LYS A 39 -2.54 3.29 6.57
CA LYS A 39 -2.38 1.99 7.21
C LYS A 39 -3.71 1.57 7.83
N TYR A 40 -4.02 0.30 7.74
CA TYR A 40 -5.19 -0.24 8.43
C TYR A 40 -4.85 -0.37 9.92
N ASP A 41 -5.65 0.28 10.76
CA ASP A 41 -5.58 0.11 12.19
C ASP A 41 -6.52 -1.03 12.60
N LEU A 42 -5.91 -2.12 13.10
CA LEU A 42 -6.63 -3.32 13.54
C LEU A 42 -7.54 -3.07 14.75
N LYS A 43 -7.27 -2.04 15.56
CA LYS A 43 -8.06 -1.74 16.76
C LYS A 43 -9.34 -0.99 16.42
N THR A 44 -9.22 0.01 15.54
CA THR A 44 -10.34 0.87 15.13
C THR A 44 -11.04 0.37 13.87
N GLN A 45 -10.48 -0.65 13.21
CA GLN A 45 -10.94 -1.21 11.93
C GLN A 45 -11.03 -0.16 10.81
N GLN A 46 -10.18 0.86 10.86
CA GLN A 46 -10.22 2.01 9.96
C GLN A 46 -8.89 2.20 9.21
N TRP A 47 -8.98 2.81 8.04
CA TRP A 47 -7.81 3.26 7.29
C TRP A 47 -7.34 4.61 7.79
N VAL A 48 -6.28 4.61 8.59
CA VAL A 48 -5.69 5.81 9.16
C VAL A 48 -4.64 6.35 8.20
N LYS A 49 -4.71 7.65 7.91
CA LYS A 49 -3.69 8.33 7.11
C LYS A 49 -2.38 8.37 7.90
N ILE A 50 -1.29 7.98 7.25
CA ILE A 50 0.06 8.08 7.81
C ILE A 50 0.54 9.53 7.75
#